data_AF-A0A3E4VC44-F1
#
_entry.id   AF-A0A3E4VC44-F1
#
_cell.length_a   1.000
_cell.length_b   1.000
_cell.length_c   1.000
_cell.angle_alpha   90.00
_cell.angle_beta   90.00
_cell.angle_gamma   90.00
#
_symmetry.space_group_name_H-M   'P 1'
#
loop_
_entity.id
_entity.type
_entity.pdbx_description
1 polymer ?
#
loop_
_entity_poly.entity_id
_entity_poly.type
_entity_poly.pdbx_seq_one_letter_code
_entity_poly.pdbx_strand_id
1 'polypeptide(L)'
;MIEYQVDEQMLEEVQAKLGAMKAKAPTVISRALNKTATTARVDLANKAQATYTVKSGGFKKDMTIKKASAGRLEAVIHSEGRPLDIDRSTSQHRGSPEPRPTS
;
A
#
# COMPACT_ATOMS: atom_id res chain seq x y z
N MET A 1 -32.12 39.34 -20.56
CA MET A 1 -32.46 37.91 -20.31
C MET A 1 -31.83 37.15 -21.46
N ILE A 2 -30.82 36.32 -21.20
CA ILE A 2 -30.16 35.54 -22.26
C ILE A 2 -30.86 34.19 -22.28
N GLU A 3 -31.67 33.94 -23.31
CA GLU A 3 -32.26 32.61 -23.52
C GLU A 3 -31.19 31.70 -24.11
N TYR A 4 -30.74 30.74 -23.32
CA TYR A 4 -29.81 29.72 -23.75
C TYR A 4 -30.62 28.51 -24.21
N GLN A 5 -30.79 28.34 -25.53
CA GLN A 5 -31.35 27.11 -26.08
C GLN A 5 -30.31 26.00 -25.90
N VAL A 6 -30.53 25.15 -24.91
CA VAL A 6 -29.72 23.96 -24.72
C VAL A 6 -30.12 22.95 -25.79
N ASP A 7 -29.18 22.58 -26.66
CA ASP A 7 -29.35 21.46 -27.58
C ASP A 7 -29.49 20.17 -26.76
N GLU A 8 -30.60 19.46 -26.96
CA GLU A 8 -30.96 18.24 -26.23
C GLU A 8 -29.88 17.15 -26.37
N GLN A 9 -29.18 17.11 -27.53
CA GLN A 9 -28.06 16.19 -27.76
C GLN A 9 -26.84 16.52 -26.90
N MET A 10 -26.53 17.82 -26.73
CA MET A 10 -25.46 18.24 -25.82
C MET A 10 -25.80 17.91 -24.37
N LEU A 11 -27.07 18.03 -23.98
CA LEU A 11 -27.51 17.70 -22.63
C LEU A 11 -27.39 16.19 -22.36
N GLU A 12 -27.79 15.34 -23.30
CA GLU A 12 -27.61 13.88 -23.22
C GLU A 12 -26.13 13.47 -23.12
N GLU A 13 -25.25 14.09 -23.92
CA GLU A 13 -23.82 13.82 -23.85
C GLU A 13 -23.22 14.17 -22.49
N VAL A 14 -23.60 15.33 -21.94
CA VAL A 14 -23.13 15.77 -20.62
C VAL A 14 -23.61 14.80 -19.55
N GLN A 15 -24.88 14.38 -19.61
CA GLN A 15 -25.45 13.41 -18.68
C GLN A 15 -24.76 12.03 -18.79
N ALA A 16 -24.47 11.57 -20.00
CA ALA A 16 -23.74 10.32 -20.24
C ALA A 16 -22.32 10.37 -19.68
N LYS A 17 -21.60 11.46 -19.91
CA LYS A 17 -20.24 11.68 -19.37
C LYS A 17 -20.25 11.72 -17.83
N LEU A 18 -21.20 12.44 -17.23
CA LEU A 18 -21.34 12.51 -15.77
C LEU A 18 -21.74 11.15 -15.17
N GLY A 19 -22.64 10.42 -15.80
CA GLY A 19 -23.02 9.06 -15.40
C GLY A 19 -21.83 8.09 -15.44
N ALA A 20 -21.01 8.15 -16.48
CA ALA A 20 -19.80 7.34 -16.61
C ALA A 20 -18.76 7.69 -15.52
N MET A 21 -18.63 8.97 -15.15
CA MET A 21 -17.74 9.40 -14.05
C MET A 21 -18.22 8.86 -12.70
N LYS A 22 -19.53 8.93 -12.42
CA LYS A 22 -20.14 8.37 -11.21
C LYS A 22 -19.90 6.86 -11.10
N ALA A 23 -20.03 6.13 -12.22
CA ALA A 23 -19.74 4.70 -12.27
C ALA A 23 -18.26 4.36 -12.05
N LYS A 24 -17.34 5.22 -12.50
CA LYS A 24 -15.89 5.03 -12.35
C LYS A 24 -15.37 5.38 -10.95
N ALA A 25 -16.05 6.27 -10.23
CA ALA A 25 -15.64 6.74 -8.90
C ALA A 25 -15.27 5.61 -7.91
N PRO A 26 -16.12 4.60 -7.64
CA PRO A 26 -15.77 3.51 -6.71
C PRO A 26 -14.57 2.69 -7.20
N THR A 27 -14.41 2.54 -8.51
CA THR A 27 -13.25 1.85 -9.09
C THR A 27 -11.96 2.63 -8.83
N VAL A 28 -11.98 3.96 -9.02
CA VAL A 28 -10.81 4.81 -8.77
C VAL A 28 -10.43 4.79 -7.28
N ILE A 29 -11.42 4.89 -6.38
CA ILE A 29 -11.20 4.84 -4.93
C ILE A 29 -10.60 3.49 -4.52
N SER A 30 -11.17 2.37 -4.99
CA SER A 30 -10.64 1.04 -4.67
C SER A 30 -9.20 0.84 -5.17
N ARG A 31 -8.85 1.41 -6.33
CA ARG A 31 -7.47 1.40 -6.85
C ARG A 31 -6.53 2.21 -5.96
N ALA A 32 -6.95 3.40 -5.52
CA ALA A 32 -6.16 4.22 -4.61
C ALA A 32 -5.91 3.49 -3.28
N LEU A 33 -6.95 2.92 -2.67
CA LEU A 33 -6.84 2.12 -1.45
C LEU A 33 -5.87 0.94 -1.60
N ASN A 34 -5.97 0.22 -2.72
CA ASN A 34 -5.08 -0.90 -3.03
C ASN A 34 -3.62 -0.46 -3.20
N LYS A 35 -3.40 0.70 -3.83
CA LYS A 35 -2.05 1.27 -3.98
C LYS A 35 -1.48 1.63 -2.61
N THR A 36 -2.24 2.33 -1.78
CA THR A 36 -1.84 2.71 -0.43
C THR A 36 -1.53 1.50 0.44
N ALA A 37 -2.40 0.47 0.45
CA ALA A 37 -2.17 -0.76 1.21
C ALA A 37 -0.89 -1.49 0.75
N THR A 38 -0.62 -1.50 -0.56
CA THR A 38 0.60 -2.12 -1.10
C THR A 38 1.85 -1.37 -0.64
N THR A 39 1.83 -0.04 -0.68
CA THR A 39 2.92 0.82 -0.19
C THR A 39 3.13 0.63 1.31
N ALA A 40 2.05 0.70 2.11
CA ALA A 40 2.11 0.53 3.56
C ALA A 40 2.72 -0.82 3.98
N ARG A 41 2.41 -1.92 3.26
CA ARG A 41 3.04 -3.22 3.51
C ARG A 41 4.55 -3.17 3.29
N VAL A 42 5.01 -2.49 2.25
CA VAL A 42 6.45 -2.36 1.96
C VAL A 42 7.13 -1.54 3.06
N ASP A 43 6.52 -0.44 3.48
CA ASP A 43 7.06 0.42 4.54
C ASP A 43 7.15 -0.32 5.88
N LEU A 44 6.10 -1.08 6.23
CA LEU A 44 6.09 -1.94 7.42
C LEU A 44 7.21 -3.00 7.36
N ALA A 45 7.42 -3.64 6.22
CA ALA A 45 8.48 -4.63 6.06
C ALA A 45 9.88 -4.00 6.17
N ASN A 46 10.08 -2.81 5.61
CA ASN A 46 11.34 -2.08 5.70
C ASN A 46 11.63 -1.66 7.15
N LYS A 47 10.61 -1.13 7.85
CA LYS A 47 10.73 -0.75 9.26
C LYS A 47 11.01 -1.95 10.16
N ALA A 48 10.32 -3.07 9.94
CA ALA A 48 10.58 -4.31 10.69
C ALA A 48 12.00 -4.83 10.45
N GLN A 49 12.50 -4.81 9.21
CA GLN A 49 13.87 -5.18 8.89
C GLN A 49 14.89 -4.27 9.60
N ALA A 50 14.64 -2.96 9.65
CA ALA A 50 15.52 -2.00 10.32
C ALA A 50 15.53 -2.20 11.85
N THR A 51 14.37 -2.43 12.47
CA THR A 51 14.26 -2.55 13.93
C THR A 51 14.75 -3.89 14.48
N TYR A 52 14.53 -5.00 13.76
CA TYR A 52 14.82 -6.35 14.28
C TYR A 52 15.92 -7.10 13.52
N THR A 53 16.60 -6.45 12.57
CA THR A 53 17.59 -7.10 11.67
C THR A 53 17.04 -8.37 11.00
N VAL A 54 15.71 -8.43 10.79
CA VAL A 54 15.04 -9.60 10.20
C VAL A 54 15.12 -9.55 8.68
N LYS A 55 15.33 -10.70 8.03
CA LYS A 55 15.28 -10.78 6.56
C LYS A 55 13.86 -10.42 6.08
N SER A 56 13.72 -9.36 5.29
CA SER A 56 12.42 -8.84 4.82
C SER A 56 11.56 -9.83 4.02
N GLY A 57 12.16 -10.88 3.46
CA GLY A 57 11.43 -11.92 2.72
C GLY A 57 10.49 -12.79 3.57
N GLY A 58 10.77 -12.98 4.87
CA GLY A 58 9.88 -13.70 5.78
C GLY A 58 8.68 -12.84 6.19
N PHE A 59 8.97 -11.61 6.63
CA PHE A 59 7.98 -10.66 7.10
C PHE A 59 6.93 -10.28 6.04
N LYS A 60 7.33 -10.18 4.76
CA LYS A 60 6.39 -9.91 3.66
C LYS A 60 5.43 -11.07 3.38
N LYS A 61 5.79 -12.32 3.71
CA LYS A 61 4.91 -13.49 3.51
C LYS A 61 3.83 -13.57 4.59
N ASP A 62 4.20 -13.16 5.80
CA ASP A 62 3.35 -13.10 6.98
C ASP A 62 2.34 -11.93 6.92
N MET A 63 2.56 -10.98 6.01
CA MET A 63 1.66 -9.86 5.75
C MET A 63 0.82 -10.07 4.47
N THR A 64 -0.47 -10.34 4.65
CA THR A 64 -1.44 -10.47 3.55
C THR A 64 -2.28 -9.21 3.38
N ILE A 65 -2.64 -8.90 2.13
CA ILE A 65 -3.49 -7.74 1.81
C ILE A 65 -4.81 -8.25 1.24
N LYS A 66 -5.90 -7.92 1.94
CA LYS A 66 -7.24 -8.00 1.38
C LYS A 66 -7.52 -6.73 0.60
N LYS A 67 -7.63 -6.86 -0.72
CA LYS A 67 -7.81 -5.71 -1.63
C LYS A 67 -9.23 -5.12 -1.53
N ALA A 68 -9.31 -3.81 -1.66
CA ALA A 68 -10.55 -3.08 -1.88
C ALA A 68 -11.12 -3.39 -3.28
N SER A 69 -12.44 -3.37 -3.38
CA SER A 69 -13.19 -3.51 -4.63
C SER A 69 -14.22 -2.38 -4.76
N ALA A 70 -14.82 -2.22 -5.93
CA ALA A 70 -15.87 -1.21 -6.13
C ALA A 70 -17.08 -1.39 -5.20
N GLY A 71 -17.34 -2.61 -4.72
CA GLY A 71 -18.41 -2.92 -3.75
C GLY A 71 -17.97 -2.90 -2.29
N ARG A 72 -16.66 -2.87 -2.01
CA ARG A 72 -16.08 -2.79 -0.67
C ARG A 72 -14.85 -1.89 -0.71
N LEU A 73 -15.04 -0.61 -0.40
CA LEU A 73 -14.00 0.43 -0.41
C LEU A 73 -13.12 0.37 0.85
N GLU A 74 -12.61 -0.81 1.16
CA GLU A 74 -11.76 -1.07 2.31
C GLU A 74 -10.65 -2.03 1.90
N ALA A 75 -9.40 -1.66 2.17
CA ALA A 75 -8.26 -2.54 2.04
C ALA A 75 -7.71 -2.83 3.43
N VAL A 76 -7.50 -4.12 3.75
CA VAL A 76 -7.05 -4.56 5.07
C VAL A 76 -5.71 -5.27 4.92
N ILE A 77 -4.78 -4.94 5.80
CA ILE A 77 -3.50 -5.63 5.93
C ILE A 77 -3.58 -6.51 7.17
N HIS A 78 -3.50 -7.83 6.98
CA HIS A 78 -3.38 -8.79 8.07
C HIS A 78 -1.91 -9.14 8.23
N SER A 79 -1.39 -9.01 9.45
CA SER A 79 0.00 -9.35 9.79
C SER A 79 -0.04 -10.51 10.77
N GLU A 80 0.19 -11.73 10.28
CA GLU A 80 0.21 -12.95 11.07
C GLU A 80 1.61 -13.55 10.97
N GLY A 81 2.39 -13.46 12.06
CA GLY A 81 3.74 -13.99 12.13
C GLY A 81 3.90 -14.94 13.31
N ARG A 82 4.66 -16.02 13.13
CA ARG A 82 5.14 -16.84 14.25
C ARG A 82 6.19 -16.05 15.03
N PRO A 83 6.23 -16.15 16.37
CA PRO A 83 7.32 -15.60 17.17
C PRO A 83 8.66 -16.06 16.59
N LEU A 84 9.61 -15.13 16.44
CA LEU A 84 10.95 -15.46 15.96
C LEU A 84 11.66 -16.25 17.07
N ASP A 85 12.11 -17.47 16.75
CA ASP A 85 13.01 -18.20 17.63
C ASP A 85 14.31 -17.39 17.83
N ILE A 86 14.69 -17.25 19.09
CA ILE A 86 15.85 -16.50 19.61
C ILE A 86 17.17 -16.85 18.92
N ASP A 87 17.29 -18.05 18.33
CA ASP A 87 18.47 -18.50 17.60
C ASP A 87 18.70 -17.76 16.27
N ARG A 88 17.65 -17.16 15.68
CA ARG A 88 17.75 -16.49 14.38
C ARG A 88 18.04 -14.99 14.48
N SER A 89 17.88 -14.39 15.66
CA SER A 89 18.29 -13.01 15.92
C SER A 89 19.78 -12.94 16.23
N THR A 90 20.63 -13.46 15.35
CA THR A 90 22.06 -13.17 15.46
C THR A 90 22.26 -11.72 15.06
N SER A 91 22.41 -10.87 16.06
CA SER A 91 23.15 -9.61 16.00
C SER A 91 24.42 -9.82 15.16
N GLN A 92 24.38 -9.46 13.88
CA GLN A 92 25.58 -9.21 13.09
C GLN A 92 25.89 -7.73 13.15
N HIS A 93 26.01 -7.18 14.36
CA HIS A 93 26.96 -6.10 14.61
C HIS A 93 28.30 -6.77 14.93
N ARG A 94 28.91 -7.42 13.92
CA ARG A 94 30.35 -7.69 13.99
C ARG A 94 30.99 -6.31 13.94
N GLY A 95 31.45 -5.84 15.11
CA GLY A 95 32.30 -4.67 15.18
C GLY A 95 33.43 -4.84 14.16
N SER A 96 33.60 -3.85 13.30
CA SER A 96 34.83 -3.69 12.53
C SER A 96 36.00 -3.77 13.52
N PRO A 97 37.02 -4.59 13.29
CA PRO A 97 38.17 -4.61 14.19
C PRO A 97 38.85 -3.25 14.11
N GLU A 98 38.86 -2.54 15.24
CA GLU A 98 39.60 -1.30 15.40
C GLU A 98 41.09 -1.55 15.07
N PRO A 99 41.70 -0.77 14.15
CA PRO A 99 43.11 -0.98 13.81
C PRO A 99 43.96 -0.65 15.03
N ARG A 100 44.83 -1.60 15.43
CA ARG A 100 45.74 -1.43 16.57
C ARG A 100 46.66 -0.23 16.32
N PRO A 101 46.90 0.64 17.31
CA PRO A 101 47.90 1.69 17.17
C PRO A 101 49.29 1.03 17.08
N THR A 102 50.01 1.29 16.00
CA THR A 102 51.44 0.98 15.89
C THR A 102 52.21 1.96 16.76
N SER A 103 52.98 1.44 17.72
CA SER A 103 54.01 2.18 18.46
C SER A 103 55.15 2.64 17.57
#